data_AF-A0A938YT09-F1
#
_entry.id   AF-A0A938YT09-F1
#
_cell.length_a   1.000
_cell.length_b   1.000
_cell.length_c   1.000
_cell.angle_alpha   90.00
_cell.angle_beta   90.00
_cell.angle_gamma   90.00
#
_symmetry.space_group_name_H-M   'P 1'
#
loop_
_entity.id
_entity.type
_entity.pdbx_description
1 polymer ?
#
loop_
_entity_poly.entity_id
_entity_poly.type
_entity_poly.pdbx_seq_one_letter_code
_entity_poly.pdbx_strand_id
1 'polypeptide(L)'
;MLRRNGNSRESEEVSELKIDKDCFPDEDWIPFYVNVITKTCSDFSVTVNSISVCESKKKGLHFYIRIKPAINSELANMLQWLLGDDSRRVDFNRARVKSGLKEWNKLFEVRENVLRTIYEKGEMLQ
;
A
#
# COMPACT_ATOMS: atom_id res chain seq x y z
N MET A 1 -9.73 -26.52 7.98
CA MET A 1 -8.95 -27.17 6.90
C MET A 1 -9.28 -26.51 5.58
N LEU A 2 -8.38 -25.71 5.02
CA LEU A 2 -8.45 -25.29 3.62
C LEU A 2 -7.26 -25.92 2.90
N ARG A 3 -7.56 -26.87 2.01
CA ARG A 3 -6.60 -27.48 1.11
C ARG A 3 -6.11 -26.40 0.14
N ARG A 4 -4.79 -26.19 0.06
CA ARG A 4 -4.16 -25.54 -1.11
C ARG A 4 -3.32 -26.60 -1.81
N ASN A 5 -3.92 -27.25 -2.81
CA ASN A 5 -3.21 -27.91 -3.88
C ASN A 5 -3.41 -27.03 -5.11
N GLY A 6 -2.34 -26.51 -5.70
CA GLY A 6 -2.44 -25.67 -6.88
C GLY A 6 -1.12 -24.97 -7.19
N ASN A 7 -0.34 -25.60 -8.08
CA ASN A 7 0.63 -25.03 -9.00
C ASN A 7 1.15 -23.62 -8.64
N SER A 8 2.39 -23.53 -8.14
CA SER A 8 3.09 -22.28 -7.85
C SER A 8 3.31 -21.49 -9.14
N ARG A 9 2.30 -20.72 -9.56
CA ARG A 9 2.51 -19.53 -10.38
C ARG A 9 3.29 -18.59 -9.49
N GLU A 10 4.53 -18.26 -9.87
CA GLU A 10 5.31 -17.22 -9.19
C GLU A 10 4.44 -15.96 -9.09
N SER A 11 4.11 -15.59 -7.84
CA SER A 11 3.38 -14.38 -7.56
C SER A 11 4.29 -13.19 -7.81
N GLU A 12 3.80 -12.16 -8.49
CA GLU A 12 4.50 -10.89 -8.65
C GLU A 12 4.99 -10.38 -7.29
N GLU A 13 6.30 -10.09 -7.22
CA GLU A 13 6.92 -9.47 -6.05
C GLU A 13 6.62 -7.97 -6.05
N VAL A 14 6.23 -7.48 -4.88
CA VAL A 14 5.73 -6.12 -4.66
C VAL A 14 6.68 -5.41 -3.71
N SER A 15 7.30 -4.34 -4.19
CA SER A 15 8.18 -3.46 -3.41
C SER A 15 7.51 -2.14 -3.03
N GLU A 16 6.26 -1.92 -3.44
CA GLU A 16 5.50 -0.71 -3.16
C GLU A 16 4.03 -1.03 -2.87
N LEU A 17 3.57 -0.67 -1.68
CA LEU A 17 2.15 -0.69 -1.32
C LEU A 17 1.50 0.62 -1.73
N LYS A 18 0.26 0.54 -2.18
CA LYS A 18 -0.54 1.70 -2.62
C LYS A 18 -1.82 1.74 -1.81
N ILE A 19 -2.09 2.82 -1.11
CA ILE A 19 -3.30 2.98 -0.29
C ILE A 19 -4.12 4.15 -0.82
N ASP A 20 -5.40 3.89 -1.09
CA ASP A 20 -6.38 4.92 -1.41
C ASP A 20 -7.24 5.23 -0.18
N LYS A 21 -7.10 6.44 0.36
CA LYS A 21 -7.95 6.94 1.44
C LYS A 21 -8.84 8.06 0.92
N ASP A 22 -10.14 7.77 0.78
CA ASP A 22 -11.18 8.73 0.42
C ASP A 22 -11.55 9.66 1.61
N CYS A 23 -10.56 10.32 2.21
CA CYS A 23 -10.76 11.34 3.24
C CYS A 23 -9.69 12.44 3.21
N PHE A 24 -10.02 13.58 3.82
CA PHE A 24 -9.12 14.72 4.05
C PHE A 24 -8.89 14.83 5.56
N PRO A 25 -7.92 14.09 6.13
CA PRO A 25 -7.62 14.18 7.55
C PRO A 25 -6.91 15.50 7.89
N ASP A 26 -6.99 15.90 9.15
CA ASP A 26 -6.15 17.00 9.66
C ASP A 26 -4.66 16.63 9.51
N GLU A 27 -3.82 17.62 9.20
CA GLU A 27 -2.41 17.37 8.89
C GLU A 27 -1.63 16.75 10.06
N ASP A 28 -2.01 17.07 11.29
CA ASP A 28 -1.43 16.52 12.51
C ASP A 28 -1.78 15.03 12.73
N TRP A 29 -2.72 14.47 11.97
CA TRP A 29 -3.03 13.04 12.00
C TRP A 29 -2.05 12.20 11.16
N ILE A 30 -1.37 12.83 10.19
CA ILE A 30 -0.45 12.15 9.27
C ILE A 30 0.71 11.45 9.99
N PRO A 31 1.40 12.06 10.98
CA PRO A 31 2.45 11.36 11.74
C PRO A 31 1.95 10.11 12.47
N PHE A 32 0.72 10.14 13.03
CA PHE A 32 0.14 8.96 13.66
C PHE A 32 -0.13 7.85 12.65
N TYR A 33 -0.60 8.20 11.46
CA TYR A 33 -0.82 7.22 10.40
C TYR A 33 0.51 6.63 9.87
N VAL A 34 1.57 7.43 9.74
CA VAL A 34 2.93 6.94 9.44
C VAL A 34 3.39 5.91 10.50
N ASN A 35 3.11 6.16 11.78
CA ASN A 35 3.42 5.21 12.86
C ASN A 35 2.64 3.89 12.73
N VAL A 36 1.35 3.97 12.38
CA VAL A 36 0.53 2.77 12.10
C VAL A 36 1.10 1.98 10.93
N ILE A 37 1.48 2.65 9.83
CA ILE A 37 2.08 2.02 8.66
C ILE A 37 3.36 1.28 9.03
N THR A 38 4.29 1.97 9.69
CA THR A 38 5.60 1.40 10.03
C THR A 38 5.50 0.22 10.99
N LYS A 39 4.66 0.32 12.03
CA LYS A 39 4.43 -0.78 12.99
C LYS A 39 3.75 -1.98 12.33
N THR A 40 2.67 -1.74 11.59
CA THR A 40 1.95 -2.82 10.90
C THR A 40 2.88 -3.56 9.97
N CYS A 41 3.65 -2.87 9.12
CA CYS A 41 4.62 -3.53 8.25
C CYS A 41 5.69 -4.33 9.04
N SER A 42 6.19 -3.78 10.15
CA SER A 42 7.18 -4.45 11.01
C SER A 42 6.64 -5.76 11.60
N ASP A 43 5.37 -5.83 11.97
CA ASP A 43 4.73 -7.05 12.49
C ASP A 43 4.72 -8.20 11.44
N PHE A 44 4.85 -7.87 10.15
CA PHE A 44 4.98 -8.83 9.06
C PHE A 44 6.41 -8.96 8.54
N SER A 45 7.42 -8.53 9.31
CA SER A 45 8.85 -8.53 8.91
C SER A 45 9.12 -7.72 7.64
N VAL A 46 8.30 -6.71 7.37
CA VAL A 46 8.46 -5.77 6.25
C VAL A 46 8.92 -4.43 6.79
N THR A 47 10.05 -3.95 6.28
CA THR A 47 10.55 -2.60 6.56
C THR A 47 9.96 -1.61 5.58
N VAL A 48 9.48 -0.47 6.09
CA VAL A 48 9.14 0.71 5.27
C VAL A 48 10.40 1.53 5.06
N ASN A 49 10.75 1.79 3.80
CA ASN A 49 11.85 2.67 3.44
C ASN A 49 11.38 4.11 3.28
N SER A 50 10.26 4.33 2.59
CA SER A 50 9.71 5.66 2.39
C SER A 50 8.19 5.65 2.27
N ILE A 51 7.57 6.76 2.60
CA ILE A 51 6.14 7.01 2.37
C ILE A 51 6.02 8.34 1.63
N SER A 52 5.42 8.28 0.45
CA SER A 52 5.04 9.46 -0.32
C SER A 52 3.52 9.57 -0.40
N VAL A 53 3.02 10.80 -0.44
CA VAL A 53 1.59 11.10 -0.51
C VAL A 53 1.33 12.05 -1.68
N CYS A 54 0.18 11.88 -2.34
CA CYS A 54 -0.38 12.88 -3.24
C CYS A 54 -1.88 13.01 -2.99
N GLU A 55 -2.42 14.19 -3.24
CA GLU A 55 -3.87 14.42 -3.16
C GLU A 55 -4.55 13.78 -4.36
N SER A 56 -5.63 13.04 -4.13
CA SER A 56 -6.51 12.62 -5.21
C SER A 56 -7.34 13.82 -5.67
N LYS A 57 -7.63 13.87 -6.97
CA LYS A 57 -8.24 15.00 -7.70
C LYS A 57 -9.44 15.67 -6.99
N LYS A 58 -10.22 14.91 -6.21
CA LYS A 58 -11.48 15.36 -5.58
C LYS A 58 -11.88 14.63 -4.29
N LYS A 59 -11.12 13.63 -3.80
CA LYS A 59 -11.69 12.64 -2.86
C LYS A 59 -10.85 12.27 -1.63
N GLY A 60 -9.54 12.52 -1.63
CA GLY A 60 -8.70 12.22 -0.47
C GLY A 60 -7.22 12.08 -0.79
N LEU A 61 -6.54 11.09 -0.23
CA LEU A 61 -5.09 10.93 -0.26
C LEU A 61 -4.68 9.56 -0.81
N HIS A 62 -3.73 9.56 -1.74
CA HIS A 62 -3.03 8.35 -2.16
C HIS A 62 -1.68 8.25 -1.45
N PHE A 63 -1.40 7.11 -0.84
CA PHE A 63 -0.10 6.83 -0.22
C PHE A 63 0.65 5.77 -1.02
N TYR A 64 1.93 6.03 -1.24
CA TYR A 64 2.90 5.14 -1.87
C TYR A 64 3.96 4.77 -0.83
N ILE A 65 4.01 3.49 -0.48
CA ILE A 65 4.84 3.00 0.63
C ILE A 65 5.87 2.05 0.05
N ARG A 66 7.13 2.51 -0.06
CA ARG A 66 8.23 1.67 -0.52
C ARG A 66 8.69 0.75 0.61
N ILE A 67 8.79 -0.54 0.33
CA ILE A 67 9.07 -1.56 1.34
C ILE A 67 10.26 -2.45 0.97
N LYS A 68 10.86 -3.08 1.97
CA LYS A 68 11.89 -4.13 1.85
C LYS A 68 11.68 -5.21 2.93
N PRO A 69 11.86 -6.51 2.63
CA PRO A 69 12.02 -7.07 1.28
C PRO A 69 10.76 -6.86 0.42
N ALA A 70 10.86 -7.13 -0.88
CA ALA A 70 9.66 -7.25 -1.69
C ALA A 70 8.84 -8.47 -1.22
N ILE A 71 7.52 -8.40 -1.35
CA ILE A 71 6.60 -9.41 -0.83
C ILE A 71 5.67 -9.91 -1.93
N ASN A 72 5.07 -11.08 -1.74
CA ASN A 72 4.09 -11.59 -2.69
C ASN A 72 2.82 -10.74 -2.73
N SER A 73 2.12 -10.82 -3.86
CA SER A 73 0.89 -10.07 -4.12
C SER A 73 -0.27 -10.36 -3.14
N GLU A 74 -0.37 -11.57 -2.56
CA GLU A 74 -1.41 -11.87 -1.56
C GLU A 74 -1.16 -11.10 -0.26
N LEU A 75 0.09 -11.11 0.23
CA LEU A 75 0.51 -10.38 1.41
C LEU A 75 0.39 -8.87 1.20
N ALA A 76 0.79 -8.36 0.04
CA ALA A 76 0.66 -6.94 -0.30
C ALA A 76 -0.81 -6.47 -0.26
N ASN A 77 -1.74 -7.22 -0.87
CA ASN A 77 -3.16 -6.85 -0.86
C ASN A 77 -3.77 -6.90 0.56
N MET A 78 -3.34 -7.85 1.39
CA MET A 78 -3.76 -7.92 2.80
C MET A 78 -3.22 -6.75 3.62
N LEU A 79 -1.94 -6.40 3.47
CA LEU A 79 -1.34 -5.24 4.14
C LEU A 79 -2.03 -3.94 3.71
N GLN A 80 -2.34 -3.78 2.42
CA GLN A 80 -3.10 -2.62 1.96
C GLN A 80 -4.46 -2.49 2.67
N TRP A 81 -5.18 -3.61 2.82
CA TRP A 81 -6.44 -3.63 3.56
C TRP A 81 -6.26 -3.26 5.04
N LEU A 82 -5.26 -3.82 5.73
CA LEU A 82 -4.97 -3.51 7.13
C LEU A 82 -4.62 -2.04 7.36
N LEU A 83 -3.97 -1.41 6.39
CA LEU A 83 -3.60 0.01 6.42
C LEU A 83 -4.76 0.95 6.04
N GLY A 84 -5.92 0.40 5.67
CA GLY A 84 -7.13 1.17 5.40
C GLY A 84 -7.27 1.64 3.96
N ASP A 85 -6.85 0.82 2.98
CA ASP A 85 -7.18 1.00 1.56
C ASP A 85 -8.70 0.88 1.32
N ASP A 86 -9.22 1.50 0.26
CA ASP A 86 -10.62 1.36 -0.14
C ASP A 86 -10.98 -0.13 -0.29
N SER A 87 -12.03 -0.55 0.42
CA SER A 87 -12.38 -1.97 0.51
C SER A 87 -12.80 -2.56 -0.84
N ARG A 88 -13.40 -1.77 -1.74
CA ARG A 88 -13.75 -2.25 -3.10
C ARG A 88 -12.48 -2.45 -3.91
N ARG A 89 -11.51 -1.55 -3.77
CA ARG A 89 -10.19 -1.68 -4.41
C ARG A 89 -9.47 -2.94 -3.96
N VAL A 90 -9.50 -3.26 -2.66
CA VAL A 90 -8.95 -4.52 -2.11
C VAL A 90 -9.60 -5.75 -2.74
N ASP A 91 -10.92 -5.76 -2.90
CA ASP A 91 -11.64 -6.88 -3.51
C ASP A 91 -11.33 -7.02 -5.01
N PHE A 92 -11.28 -5.91 -5.75
CA PHE A 92 -10.87 -5.93 -7.16
C PHE A 92 -9.42 -6.41 -7.32
N ASN A 93 -8.51 -5.94 -6.47
CA ASN A 93 -7.13 -6.37 -6.46
C ASN A 93 -7.01 -7.85 -6.12
N ARG A 94 -7.77 -8.35 -5.14
CA ARG A 94 -7.85 -9.79 -4.81
C ARG A 94 -8.27 -10.62 -6.02
N ALA A 95 -9.28 -10.17 -6.78
CA ALA A 95 -9.71 -10.84 -8.01
C ALA A 95 -8.63 -10.82 -9.10
N ARG A 96 -7.93 -9.70 -9.29
CA ARG A 96 -6.83 -9.57 -10.27
C ARG A 96 -5.65 -10.48 -9.94
N VAL A 97 -5.24 -10.52 -8.67
CA VAL A 97 -4.17 -11.41 -8.16
C VAL A 97 -4.54 -12.87 -8.41
N LYS A 98 -5.78 -13.28 -8.08
CA LYS A 98 -6.26 -14.65 -8.32
C LYS A 98 -6.27 -15.03 -9.80
N SER A 99 -6.53 -14.06 -10.68
CA SER A 99 -6.49 -14.25 -12.13
C SER A 99 -5.07 -14.22 -12.73
N GLY A 100 -4.04 -13.93 -11.92
CA GLY A 100 -2.65 -13.83 -12.40
C GLY A 100 -2.39 -12.59 -13.26
N LEU A 101 -3.19 -11.53 -13.11
CA LEU A 101 -3.04 -10.30 -13.88
C LEU A 101 -1.82 -9.51 -13.36
N LYS A 102 -0.86 -9.26 -14.25
CA LYS A 102 0.28 -8.37 -13.98
C LYS A 102 -0.19 -6.94 -13.76
N GLU A 103 0.52 -6.17 -12.95
CA GLU A 103 0.14 -4.79 -12.60
C GLU A 103 -1.25 -4.71 -11.94
N TRP A 104 -1.60 -5.68 -11.09
CA TRP A 104 -2.89 -5.71 -10.42
C TRP A 104 -3.13 -4.46 -9.54
N ASN A 105 -2.05 -3.87 -9.01
CA ASN A 105 -2.06 -2.78 -8.03
C ASN A 105 -2.08 -1.38 -8.69
N LYS A 106 -3.23 -1.01 -9.26
CA LYS A 106 -3.42 0.30 -9.93
C LYS A 106 -4.08 1.32 -8.99
N LEU A 107 -3.57 2.56 -9.02
CA LEU A 107 -4.25 3.76 -8.55
C LEU A 107 -4.50 4.62 -9.80
N PHE A 108 -5.69 5.21 -9.90
CA PHE A 108 -5.98 6.13 -11.00
C PHE A 108 -5.54 7.53 -10.60
N GLU A 109 -4.35 7.90 -11.06
CA GLU A 109 -3.81 9.23 -10.78
C GLU A 109 -4.13 10.24 -11.86
N VAL A 110 -4.08 11.50 -11.45
CA VAL A 110 -4.01 12.63 -12.36
C VAL A 110 -2.56 12.85 -12.72
N ARG A 111 -2.28 13.09 -14.00
CA ARG A 111 -0.92 13.38 -14.50
C ARG A 111 -0.22 14.58 -13.84
N GLU A 112 -0.95 15.42 -13.12
CA GLU A 112 -0.46 16.68 -12.53
C GLU A 112 -0.18 16.58 -11.02
N ASN A 113 -0.41 15.42 -10.40
CA ASN A 113 -0.20 15.26 -8.97
C ASN A 113 1.29 15.10 -8.65
N VAL A 114 1.80 15.97 -7.77
CA VAL A 114 3.17 15.87 -7.25
C VAL A 114 3.18 14.94 -6.04
N LEU A 115 3.97 13.86 -6.09
CA LEU A 115 4.24 13.02 -4.92
C LEU A 115 5.17 13.77 -3.95
N ARG A 116 4.72 13.91 -2.70
CA ARG A 116 5.52 14.47 -1.60
C ARG A 116 5.93 13.36 -0.65
N THR A 117 7.24 13.18 -0.42
CA THR A 117 7.73 12.26 0.63
C THR A 117 7.47 12.87 2.02
N ILE A 118 6.84 12.09 2.88
CA ILE A 118 6.47 12.47 4.27
C ILE A 118 7.16 11.60 5.32
N TYR A 119 7.86 10.55 4.89
CA TYR A 119 8.67 9.69 5.74
C TYR A 119 9.78 9.05 4.89
N GLU A 120 10.99 9.04 5.41
CA GLU A 120 12.14 8.30 4.87
C GLU A 120 12.87 7.63 6.05
N LYS A 121 13.19 6.34 5.90
CA LYS A 121 13.84 5.58 6.96
C LYS A 121 15.25 6.11 7.21
N GLY A 122 15.47 6.63 8.42
CA GLY A 122 16.75 7.22 8.82
C GLY A 122 16.71 8.75 8.94
N GLU A 123 15.64 9.38 8.44
CA GLU A 123 15.34 10.79 8.69
C GLU A 123 14.26 10.87 9.77
N MET A 124 14.61 11.27 10.99
CA MET A 124 13.59 11.76 11.92
C MET A 124 13.23 13.17 11.46
N LEU A 125 12.04 13.34 10.88
CA LEU A 125 11.47 14.67 10.74
C LEU A 125 11.12 15.16 12.15
N GLN A 126 11.84 16.21 12.57
CA GLN A 126 11.62 16.98 13.80
C GLN A 126 10.30 17.74 13.75
#